data_AF-A0A060Z7J8-F1
#
_entry.id   AF-A0A060Z7J8-F1
#
_cell.length_a   1.000
_cell.length_b   1.000
_cell.length_c   1.000
_cell.angle_alpha   90.00
_cell.angle_beta   90.00
_cell.angle_gamma   90.00
#
_symmetry.space_group_name_H-M   'P 1'
#
loop_
_entity.id
_entity.type
_entity.pdbx_description
1 polymer ?
#
loop_
_entity_poly.entity_id
_entity_poly.type
_entity_poly.pdbx_seq_one_letter_code
_entity_poly.pdbx_strand_id
1 'polypeptide(L)'
;MTTTSPTTHESVVTGPPITPEHQVSSIPTTTGSPTPPPITCPEWDKVQNETFWLCNCTLARCIENNTIEIIPYECPEPEPITCTNGKKPVLQWDEFYCCQRFVCDCVCEGWGDPHYITFDGLFYSFQGNCTYVLMEEMLPRHHFKIYIDNVNCDPTEDVSCPRSIIVSYRSTVITLKNHNLIGAAQLEALIDGVSLRLPFTRHGVKVMNSGINMVMEIAHLQVVVTFGVTGFSVNLPWQHFGNNTQGHCGTCSNNQADDCMLPGGQLVENCAVMADYWPAKDLYQPECHVPPGIPTNSPLPEPTQKPCKPDSSVCDLLKDR
;
A
#
# COMPACT_ATOMS: atom_id res chain seq x y z
N MET A 1 -45.27 68.60 9.89
CA MET A 1 -46.39 67.64 9.91
C MET A 1 -46.41 66.99 11.28
N THR A 2 -47.27 67.55 12.11
CA THR A 2 -47.68 67.10 13.43
C THR A 2 -48.59 65.89 13.28
N THR A 3 -48.42 64.87 14.12
CA THR A 3 -49.56 64.05 14.57
C THR A 3 -49.28 63.59 15.99
N THR A 4 -50.15 64.06 16.87
CA THR A 4 -50.18 63.90 18.33
C THR A 4 -51.38 63.05 18.72
N SER A 5 -51.18 62.26 19.79
CA SER A 5 -52.16 61.94 20.87
C SER A 5 -53.26 60.88 20.64
N PRO A 6 -53.95 60.37 21.71
CA PRO A 6 -53.76 60.60 23.16
C PRO A 6 -53.80 59.35 24.08
N THR A 7 -53.47 59.66 25.33
CA THR A 7 -53.50 59.00 26.65
C THR A 7 -54.86 58.45 27.14
N THR A 8 -54.83 57.52 28.11
CA THR A 8 -55.91 57.34 29.12
C THR A 8 -55.39 57.00 30.53
N HIS A 9 -56.18 57.45 31.51
CA HIS A 9 -55.95 57.79 32.92
C HIS A 9 -55.66 56.69 33.98
N GLU A 10 -54.84 57.10 34.96
CA GLU A 10 -54.93 57.04 36.44
C GLU A 10 -55.85 56.03 37.16
N SER A 11 -55.32 55.38 38.21
CA SER A 11 -55.61 55.75 39.62
C SER A 11 -54.86 54.85 40.62
N VAL A 12 -54.40 55.47 41.72
CA VAL A 12 -53.68 54.87 42.87
C VAL A 12 -54.67 54.62 44.01
N VAL A 13 -54.57 53.46 44.68
CA VAL A 13 -55.16 53.25 46.03
C VAL A 13 -54.22 52.39 46.91
N THR A 14 -54.13 52.81 48.18
CA THR A 14 -53.25 52.53 49.32
C THR A 14 -53.50 51.25 50.14
N GLY A 15 -52.49 50.74 50.86
CA GLY A 15 -52.61 49.81 52.01
C GLY A 15 -51.25 49.34 52.60
N PRO A 16 -51.13 48.91 53.88
CA PRO A 16 -50.11 49.37 54.85
C PRO A 16 -48.95 48.36 55.18
N PRO A 17 -47.98 48.72 56.08
CA PRO A 17 -46.64 48.12 56.15
C PRO A 17 -46.44 47.00 57.22
N ILE A 18 -45.75 45.93 56.79
CA ILE A 18 -45.23 44.72 57.46
C ILE A 18 -43.70 44.67 57.74
N THR A 19 -43.18 44.94 58.95
CA THR A 19 -41.77 44.60 59.37
C THR A 19 -41.86 43.60 60.54
N PRO A 20 -40.79 42.96 61.06
CA PRO A 20 -39.49 42.47 60.52
C PRO A 20 -39.27 40.96 60.86
N GLU A 21 -38.22 40.30 60.36
CA GLU A 21 -37.56 39.24 61.16
C GLU A 21 -36.13 38.92 60.68
N HIS A 22 -35.20 38.97 61.63
CA HIS A 22 -33.79 38.60 61.51
C HIS A 22 -33.62 37.09 61.46
N GLN A 23 -32.72 36.57 60.62
CA GLN A 23 -31.86 35.45 61.02
C GLN A 23 -30.57 35.35 60.19
N VAL A 24 -29.53 34.91 60.88
CA VAL A 24 -28.10 35.00 60.56
C VAL A 24 -27.61 33.73 59.84
N SER A 25 -26.53 33.88 59.06
CA SER A 25 -25.46 32.88 58.79
C SER A 25 -25.44 32.17 57.43
N SER A 26 -24.43 32.51 56.61
CA SER A 26 -23.32 31.63 56.14
C SER A 26 -22.87 31.94 54.70
N ILE A 27 -21.53 32.08 54.56
CA ILE A 27 -20.71 32.15 53.33
C ILE A 27 -20.22 30.70 53.03
N PRO A 28 -19.60 30.30 51.89
CA PRO A 28 -19.48 30.82 50.50
C PRO A 28 -19.90 29.78 49.42
N THR A 29 -19.88 30.09 48.12
CA THR A 29 -19.07 29.27 47.16
C THR A 29 -18.73 30.02 45.87
N THR A 30 -17.43 30.15 45.63
CA THR A 30 -16.73 30.52 44.39
C THR A 30 -16.92 29.48 43.28
N THR A 31 -17.11 29.93 42.04
CA THR A 31 -16.91 29.10 40.83
C THR A 31 -15.70 29.65 40.08
N GLY A 32 -14.52 29.10 40.39
CA GLY A 32 -13.30 29.27 39.60
C GLY A 32 -13.18 28.14 38.58
N SER A 33 -12.88 28.48 37.34
CA SER A 33 -12.43 27.53 36.31
C SER A 33 -11.17 26.80 36.79
N PRO A 34 -11.01 25.47 36.59
CA PRO A 34 -9.83 24.77 37.08
C PRO A 34 -8.60 25.23 36.30
N THR A 35 -7.66 25.87 37.01
CA THR A 35 -6.32 26.14 36.52
C THR A 35 -5.67 24.81 36.10
N PRO A 36 -5.01 24.72 34.93
CA PRO A 36 -4.24 23.54 34.57
C PRO A 36 -3.24 23.20 35.69
N PRO A 37 -3.03 21.92 36.01
CA PRO A 37 -2.06 21.52 37.01
C PRO A 37 -0.67 22.07 36.64
N PRO A 38 0.14 22.51 37.62
CA PRO A 38 1.47 23.03 37.35
C PRO A 38 2.35 21.94 36.74
N ILE A 39 3.05 22.29 35.66
CA ILE A 39 4.05 21.44 35.01
C ILE A 39 5.24 21.28 35.97
N THR A 40 5.60 20.05 36.31
CA THR A 40 6.67 19.76 37.28
C THR A 40 8.01 19.40 36.64
N CYS A 41 8.03 19.08 35.33
CA CYS A 41 9.23 18.94 34.51
C CYS A 41 9.13 19.82 33.25
N PRO A 42 9.29 21.15 33.39
CA PRO A 42 9.09 22.11 32.29
C PRO A 42 10.09 21.97 31.14
N GLU A 43 11.27 21.40 31.37
CA GLU A 43 12.26 21.17 30.30
C GLU A 43 11.76 20.19 29.23
N TRP A 44 10.91 19.24 29.61
CA TRP A 44 10.33 18.23 28.71
C TRP A 44 8.87 18.50 28.36
N ASP A 45 8.27 19.58 28.89
CA ASP A 45 6.83 19.87 28.81
C ASP A 45 5.98 18.71 29.36
N LYS A 46 6.33 18.24 30.56
CA LYS A 46 5.70 17.07 31.21
C LYS A 46 5.18 17.36 32.60
N VAL A 47 3.97 16.85 32.87
CA VAL A 47 3.36 16.92 34.20
C VAL A 47 3.86 15.77 35.09
N GLN A 48 3.66 15.91 36.40
CA GLN A 48 4.07 14.89 37.38
C GLN A 48 3.48 13.52 37.04
N ASN A 49 4.31 12.48 37.13
CA ASN A 49 4.04 11.09 36.78
C ASN A 49 3.72 10.82 35.29
N GLU A 50 3.87 11.79 34.40
CA GLU A 50 3.78 11.55 32.96
C GLU A 50 5.02 10.80 32.47
N THR A 51 4.80 9.70 31.74
CA THR A 51 5.85 8.93 31.08
C THR A 51 5.96 9.35 29.62
N PHE A 52 7.18 9.53 29.13
CA PHE A 52 7.47 10.01 27.79
C PHE A 52 8.76 9.39 27.24
N TRP A 53 8.96 9.45 25.93
CA TRP A 53 10.21 9.03 25.30
C TRP A 53 11.28 10.10 25.51
N LEU A 54 12.35 9.75 26.22
CA LEU A 54 13.51 10.61 26.38
C LEU A 54 14.42 10.54 25.16
N CYS A 55 14.64 9.32 24.68
CA CYS A 55 15.33 9.00 23.43
C CYS A 55 14.90 7.61 22.96
N ASN A 56 15.35 7.18 21.78
CA ASN A 56 15.04 5.85 21.26
C ASN A 56 15.39 4.78 22.31
N CYS A 57 14.44 3.90 22.62
CA CYS A 57 14.54 2.85 23.65
C CYS A 57 14.59 3.28 25.12
N THR A 58 14.38 4.56 25.42
CA THR A 58 14.42 5.01 26.80
C THR A 58 13.18 5.82 27.12
N LEU A 59 12.34 5.27 27.99
CA LEU A 59 11.26 6.01 28.60
C LEU A 59 11.81 6.78 29.79
N ALA A 60 11.22 7.93 30.06
CA ALA A 60 11.43 8.67 31.28
C ALA A 60 10.08 9.02 31.90
N ARG A 61 10.03 9.06 33.23
CA ARG A 61 8.87 9.52 33.97
C ARG A 61 9.22 10.81 34.69
N CYS A 62 8.40 11.84 34.50
CA CYS A 62 8.54 13.07 35.25
C CYS A 62 8.16 12.81 36.71
N ILE A 63 9.05 13.13 37.66
CA ILE A 63 8.76 13.02 39.08
C ILE A 63 8.35 14.40 39.60
N GLU A 64 9.30 15.27 39.92
CA GLU A 64 9.06 16.65 40.35
C GLU A 64 10.34 17.48 40.26
N ASN A 65 10.25 18.82 40.35
CA ASN A 65 11.38 19.74 40.32
C ASN A 65 12.37 19.50 39.17
N ASN A 66 11.85 19.26 37.96
CA ASN A 66 12.64 18.96 36.77
C ASN A 66 13.52 17.69 36.90
N THR A 67 13.14 16.77 37.79
CA THR A 67 13.78 15.46 37.94
C THR A 67 13.00 14.40 37.18
N ILE A 68 13.72 13.62 36.39
CA ILE A 68 13.16 12.50 35.63
C ILE A 68 13.73 11.17 36.15
N GLU A 69 12.89 10.15 36.15
CA GLU A 69 13.30 8.76 36.37
C GLU A 69 13.46 8.09 35.01
N ILE A 70 14.63 7.49 34.75
CA ILE A 70 14.86 6.72 33.54
C ILE A 70 14.22 5.33 33.72
N ILE A 71 13.32 5.00 32.80
CA ILE A 71 12.67 3.70 32.71
C ILE A 71 13.22 3.01 31.44
N PRO A 72 14.11 2.01 31.59
CA PRO A 72 14.53 1.20 30.45
C PRO A 72 13.31 0.61 29.75
N TYR A 73 13.20 0.78 28.43
CA TYR A 73 12.12 0.17 27.68
C TYR A 73 12.43 -1.31 27.44
N GLU A 74 11.64 -2.19 28.03
CA GLU A 74 11.72 -3.62 27.77
C GLU A 74 10.82 -3.97 26.60
N CYS A 75 11.41 -4.58 25.57
CA CYS A 75 10.65 -5.00 24.41
C CYS A 75 9.71 -6.14 24.76
N PRO A 76 8.41 -6.05 24.38
CA PRO A 76 7.54 -7.21 24.44
C PRO A 76 8.08 -8.30 23.51
N GLU A 77 7.82 -9.56 23.87
CA GLU A 77 8.14 -10.68 22.98
C GLU A 77 7.33 -10.54 21.66
N PRO A 78 7.97 -10.62 20.49
CA PRO A 78 7.28 -10.46 19.22
C PRO A 78 6.21 -11.54 19.02
N GLU A 79 4.95 -11.13 18.84
CA GLU A 79 3.86 -12.08 18.59
C GLU A 79 4.00 -12.72 17.19
N PRO A 80 3.96 -14.05 17.07
CA PRO A 80 4.08 -14.73 15.78
C PRO A 80 2.87 -14.43 14.88
N ILE A 81 3.13 -14.20 13.61
CA ILE A 81 2.10 -13.97 12.58
C ILE A 81 2.19 -15.04 11.48
N THR A 82 1.14 -15.12 10.67
CA THR A 82 1.14 -15.93 9.44
C THR A 82 1.01 -14.99 8.24
N CYS A 83 1.90 -15.15 7.25
CA CYS A 83 1.83 -14.37 6.02
C CYS A 83 0.80 -14.98 5.06
N THR A 84 -0.08 -14.16 4.49
CA THR A 84 -1.14 -14.58 3.56
C THR A 84 -0.56 -15.14 2.26
N ASN A 85 0.61 -14.66 1.85
CA ASN A 85 1.38 -15.17 0.72
C ASN A 85 2.14 -16.48 1.01
N GLY A 86 1.99 -17.04 2.22
CA GLY A 86 2.60 -18.31 2.64
C GLY A 86 4.13 -18.26 2.85
N LYS A 87 4.77 -17.11 2.70
CA LYS A 87 6.21 -16.94 3.01
C LYS A 87 6.43 -16.92 4.52
N LYS A 88 7.67 -17.15 4.95
CA LYS A 88 8.03 -17.09 6.37
C LYS A 88 8.08 -15.62 6.82
N PRO A 89 7.49 -15.28 7.98
CA PRO A 89 7.65 -13.94 8.54
C PRO A 89 9.12 -13.63 8.82
N VAL A 90 9.47 -12.35 8.73
CA VAL A 90 10.80 -11.82 9.06
C VAL A 90 10.69 -10.85 10.24
N LEU A 91 11.78 -10.72 10.99
CA LEU A 91 11.85 -9.74 12.08
C LEU A 91 12.25 -8.38 11.51
N GLN A 92 11.46 -7.37 11.82
CA GLN A 92 11.71 -5.99 11.43
C GLN A 92 11.74 -5.10 12.66
N TRP A 93 12.75 -4.22 12.71
CA TRP A 93 12.82 -3.18 13.73
C TRP A 93 11.69 -2.17 13.56
N ASP A 94 11.13 -1.73 14.68
CA ASP A 94 10.22 -0.59 14.72
C ASP A 94 10.90 0.72 14.25
N GLU A 95 10.12 1.78 14.12
CA GLU A 95 10.59 3.10 13.66
C GLU A 95 11.70 3.69 14.55
N PHE A 96 11.74 3.31 15.83
CA PHE A 96 12.72 3.77 16.81
C PHE A 96 13.97 2.89 16.87
N TYR A 97 14.04 1.84 16.05
CA TYR A 97 15.07 0.79 16.07
C TYR A 97 15.21 0.13 17.43
N CYS A 98 14.08 -0.03 18.12
CA CYS A 98 14.09 -0.46 19.50
C CYS A 98 13.67 -1.91 19.71
N CYS A 99 12.51 -2.26 19.17
CA CYS A 99 11.99 -3.60 19.27
C CYS A 99 11.79 -4.17 17.88
N GLN A 100 11.81 -5.49 17.81
CA GLN A 100 11.50 -6.21 16.59
C GLN A 100 10.06 -6.68 16.65
N ARG A 101 9.42 -6.72 15.49
CA ARG A 101 8.13 -7.38 15.29
C ARG A 101 8.18 -8.24 14.04
N PHE A 102 7.32 -9.24 14.00
CA PHE A 102 7.17 -10.02 12.77
C PHE A 102 6.43 -9.19 11.72
N VAL A 103 6.93 -9.25 10.49
CA VAL A 103 6.32 -8.68 9.29
C VAL A 103 6.42 -9.67 8.13
N CYS A 104 5.68 -9.41 7.06
CA CYS A 104 5.64 -10.25 5.87
C CYS A 104 6.23 -9.48 4.69
N ASP A 105 7.36 -9.94 4.17
CA ASP A 105 7.88 -9.45 2.91
C ASP A 105 6.96 -9.83 1.75
N CYS A 106 7.01 -9.01 0.71
CA CYS A 106 6.01 -9.00 -0.34
C CYS A 106 6.60 -9.63 -1.60
N VAL A 107 5.94 -10.70 -2.08
CA VAL A 107 6.41 -11.45 -3.25
C VAL A 107 5.28 -11.55 -4.27
N CYS A 108 5.46 -10.91 -5.42
CA CYS A 108 4.55 -10.97 -6.55
C CYS A 108 5.17 -11.82 -7.65
N GLU A 109 4.38 -12.69 -8.27
CA GLU A 109 4.85 -13.66 -9.26
C GLU A 109 3.90 -13.69 -10.46
N GLY A 110 4.43 -14.02 -11.63
CA GLY A 110 3.56 -14.31 -12.78
C GLY A 110 4.24 -15.16 -13.84
N TRP A 111 3.46 -15.98 -14.53
CA TRP A 111 3.94 -17.02 -15.45
C TRP A 111 2.85 -17.45 -16.45
N GLY A 112 3.23 -18.20 -17.47
CA GLY A 112 2.29 -18.87 -18.37
C GLY A 112 1.40 -17.92 -19.17
N ASP A 113 0.13 -18.31 -19.32
CA ASP A 113 -0.94 -17.66 -20.10
C ASP A 113 -1.86 -16.80 -19.23
N PRO A 114 -1.46 -15.55 -19.05
CA PRO A 114 -0.67 -15.10 -17.93
C PRO A 114 -1.44 -15.21 -16.60
N HIS A 115 -0.83 -15.93 -15.68
CA HIS A 115 -1.25 -16.06 -14.30
C HIS A 115 -0.44 -15.13 -13.42
N TYR A 116 -1.07 -14.59 -12.39
CA TYR A 116 -0.48 -13.65 -11.45
C TYR A 116 -0.78 -14.07 -10.01
N ILE A 117 0.18 -13.85 -9.12
CA ILE A 117 0.01 -13.87 -7.67
C ILE A 117 0.44 -12.50 -7.15
N THR A 118 -0.45 -11.82 -6.44
CA THR A 118 -0.19 -10.51 -5.79
C THR A 118 0.79 -10.65 -4.64
N PHE A 119 1.27 -9.52 -4.10
CA PHE A 119 2.20 -9.50 -2.96
C PHE A 119 1.67 -10.24 -1.72
N ASP A 120 0.35 -10.22 -1.52
CA ASP A 120 -0.35 -10.84 -0.40
C ASP A 120 -0.92 -12.24 -0.73
N GLY A 121 -0.63 -12.75 -1.93
CA GLY A 121 -0.89 -14.14 -2.32
C GLY A 121 -2.20 -14.40 -3.05
N LEU A 122 -2.91 -13.36 -3.48
CA LEU A 122 -4.14 -13.50 -4.26
C LEU A 122 -3.81 -13.89 -5.70
N PHE A 123 -4.45 -14.97 -6.19
CA PHE A 123 -4.28 -15.45 -7.55
C PHE A 123 -5.32 -14.84 -8.51
N TYR A 124 -4.88 -14.41 -9.69
CA TYR A 124 -5.76 -14.04 -10.80
C TYR A 124 -5.10 -14.29 -12.16
N SER A 125 -5.84 -14.11 -13.25
CA SER A 125 -5.32 -14.25 -14.62
C SER A 125 -5.79 -13.07 -15.48
N PHE A 126 -4.94 -12.59 -16.39
CA PHE A 126 -5.20 -11.34 -17.11
C PHE A 126 -4.60 -11.28 -18.53
N GLN A 127 -5.42 -11.42 -19.56
CA GLN A 127 -4.98 -11.49 -20.97
C GLN A 127 -4.82 -10.10 -21.62
N GLY A 128 -3.89 -9.27 -21.11
CA GLY A 128 -3.65 -7.92 -21.66
C GLY A 128 -2.55 -7.87 -22.72
N ASN A 129 -2.69 -7.03 -23.76
CA ASN A 129 -1.71 -6.86 -24.84
C ASN A 129 -1.17 -5.42 -24.89
N CYS A 130 -0.56 -4.99 -23.79
CA CYS A 130 -0.02 -3.65 -23.58
C CYS A 130 1.05 -3.69 -22.49
N THR A 131 1.75 -2.58 -22.25
CA THR A 131 2.49 -2.39 -21.01
C THR A 131 1.62 -1.82 -19.89
N TYR A 132 1.65 -2.51 -18.76
CA TYR A 132 0.88 -2.15 -17.57
C TYR A 132 1.80 -1.81 -16.40
N VAL A 133 1.29 -1.03 -15.46
CA VAL A 133 1.93 -0.79 -14.17
C VAL A 133 1.81 -2.08 -13.36
N LEU A 134 2.92 -2.80 -13.24
CA LEU A 134 3.00 -4.01 -12.42
C LEU A 134 2.97 -3.63 -10.94
N MET A 135 3.75 -2.63 -10.58
CA MET A 135 3.82 -2.07 -9.23
C MET A 135 4.32 -0.63 -9.32
N GLU A 136 3.70 0.29 -8.58
CA GLU A 136 4.28 1.59 -8.24
C GLU A 136 4.07 1.92 -6.76
N GLU A 137 4.88 2.84 -6.24
CA GLU A 137 4.69 3.36 -4.90
C GLU A 137 3.47 4.28 -4.83
N MET A 138 2.59 4.12 -3.82
CA MET A 138 1.49 5.08 -3.58
C MET A 138 2.04 6.46 -3.20
N LEU A 139 3.00 6.47 -2.28
CA LEU A 139 3.82 7.63 -1.94
C LEU A 139 5.24 7.39 -2.48
N PRO A 140 5.78 8.25 -3.35
CA PRO A 140 7.05 8.01 -4.02
C PRO A 140 8.25 8.21 -3.07
N ARG A 141 8.45 7.28 -2.14
CA ARG A 141 9.53 7.29 -1.13
C ARG A 141 10.88 6.99 -1.78
N HIS A 142 10.88 6.13 -2.79
CA HIS A 142 12.10 5.67 -3.46
C HIS A 142 12.15 6.00 -4.95
N HIS A 143 11.07 6.58 -5.50
CA HIS A 143 10.88 6.78 -6.93
C HIS A 143 11.07 5.45 -7.69
N PHE A 144 10.37 4.42 -7.21
CA PHE A 144 10.46 3.06 -7.70
C PHE A 144 9.14 2.63 -8.35
N LYS A 145 9.25 2.11 -9.57
CA LYS A 145 8.11 1.63 -10.35
C LYS A 145 8.53 0.50 -11.27
N ILE A 146 7.66 -0.49 -11.42
CA ILE A 146 7.86 -1.65 -12.28
C ILE A 146 6.69 -1.73 -13.26
N TYR A 147 7.01 -1.94 -14.53
CA TYR A 147 6.05 -2.22 -15.56
C TYR A 147 6.24 -3.62 -16.11
N ILE A 148 5.16 -4.17 -16.61
CA ILE A 148 5.14 -5.44 -17.33
C ILE A 148 4.63 -5.18 -18.73
N ASP A 149 5.44 -5.53 -19.73
CA ASP A 149 5.10 -5.42 -21.14
C ASP A 149 4.61 -6.77 -21.64
N ASN A 150 3.30 -6.86 -21.84
CA ASN A 150 2.64 -8.04 -22.34
C ASN A 150 2.34 -7.92 -23.82
N VAL A 151 2.49 -9.04 -24.54
CA VAL A 151 2.16 -9.14 -25.96
C VAL A 151 1.41 -10.42 -26.25
N ASN A 152 0.57 -10.41 -27.28
CA ASN A 152 0.04 -11.65 -27.84
C ASN A 152 1.20 -12.46 -28.44
N CYS A 153 1.48 -13.61 -27.83
CA CYS A 153 2.59 -14.48 -28.21
C CYS A 153 2.14 -15.66 -29.09
N ASP A 154 0.85 -15.95 -29.12
CA ASP A 154 0.24 -16.89 -30.05
C ASP A 154 -0.55 -16.10 -31.11
N PRO A 155 -0.35 -16.38 -32.42
CA PRO A 155 -1.08 -15.70 -33.49
C PRO A 155 -2.48 -16.27 -33.73
N THR A 156 -2.82 -17.41 -33.13
CA THR A 156 -4.09 -18.13 -33.30
C THR A 156 -5.02 -18.01 -32.09
N GLU A 157 -4.44 -17.94 -30.90
CA GLU A 157 -5.14 -17.70 -29.64
C GLU A 157 -4.71 -16.33 -29.10
N ASP A 158 -5.63 -15.51 -28.60
CA ASP A 158 -5.32 -14.19 -28.01
C ASP A 158 -4.67 -14.34 -26.61
N VAL A 159 -3.57 -15.10 -26.55
CA VAL A 159 -2.80 -15.42 -25.33
C VAL A 159 -1.70 -14.39 -25.13
N SER A 160 -1.77 -13.71 -23.98
CA SER A 160 -0.78 -12.74 -23.53
C SER A 160 0.41 -13.43 -22.85
N CYS A 161 1.62 -13.09 -23.29
CA CYS A 161 2.87 -13.46 -22.61
C CYS A 161 3.65 -12.21 -22.17
N PRO A 162 4.36 -12.27 -21.03
CA PRO A 162 5.27 -11.21 -20.61
C PRO A 162 6.52 -11.18 -21.50
N ARG A 163 6.69 -10.10 -22.26
CA ARG A 163 7.85 -9.87 -23.13
C ARG A 163 8.99 -9.18 -22.40
N SER A 164 8.67 -8.25 -21.50
CA SER A 164 9.69 -7.57 -20.69
C SER A 164 9.18 -7.08 -19.34
N ILE A 165 10.10 -6.98 -18.39
CA ILE A 165 9.93 -6.22 -17.15
C ILE A 165 10.77 -4.94 -17.25
N ILE A 166 10.14 -3.81 -17.00
CA ILE A 166 10.78 -2.49 -17.07
C ILE A 166 10.78 -1.91 -15.66
N VAL A 167 11.96 -1.65 -15.11
CA VAL A 167 12.15 -1.11 -13.78
C VAL A 167 12.63 0.33 -13.88
N SER A 168 11.78 1.25 -13.44
CA SER A 168 12.15 2.66 -13.23
C SER A 168 12.58 2.83 -11.78
N TYR A 169 13.83 3.23 -11.57
CA TYR A 169 14.38 3.53 -10.26
C TYR A 169 15.14 4.85 -10.29
N ARG A 170 14.61 5.85 -9.58
CA ARG A 170 15.09 7.23 -9.60
C ARG A 170 15.06 7.80 -11.02
N SER A 171 16.23 8.02 -11.62
CA SER A 171 16.38 8.58 -12.96
C SER A 171 16.87 7.56 -13.98
N THR A 172 16.84 6.27 -13.65
CA THR A 172 17.37 5.19 -14.50
C THR A 172 16.24 4.23 -14.84
N VAL A 173 16.13 3.85 -16.12
CA VAL A 173 15.18 2.83 -16.57
C VAL A 173 15.95 1.60 -17.03
N ILE A 174 15.72 0.47 -16.38
CA ILE A 174 16.32 -0.82 -16.71
C ILE A 174 15.23 -1.71 -17.32
N THR A 175 15.47 -2.26 -18.50
CA THR A 175 14.54 -3.20 -19.15
C THR A 175 15.17 -4.58 -19.17
N LEU A 176 14.46 -5.57 -18.65
CA LEU A 176 14.78 -6.99 -18.78
C LEU A 176 13.85 -7.57 -19.84
N LYS A 177 14.37 -7.94 -21.01
CA LYS A 177 13.59 -8.37 -22.17
C LYS A 177 13.93 -9.78 -22.60
N ASN A 178 12.91 -10.53 -23.01
CA ASN A 178 13.07 -11.79 -23.71
C ASN A 178 12.57 -11.59 -25.16
N HIS A 179 13.48 -11.73 -26.12
CA HIS A 179 13.14 -11.59 -27.55
C HIS A 179 12.47 -12.82 -28.14
N ASN A 180 12.55 -13.97 -27.46
CA ASN A 180 11.98 -15.23 -27.93
C ASN A 180 11.01 -15.83 -26.89
N LEU A 181 9.71 -15.75 -27.16
CA LEU A 181 8.65 -16.17 -26.23
C LEU A 181 8.19 -17.63 -26.44
N ILE A 182 8.59 -18.28 -27.54
CA ILE A 182 8.09 -19.61 -27.94
C ILE A 182 9.23 -20.65 -27.97
N GLY A 183 10.36 -20.36 -27.32
CA GLY A 183 11.52 -21.25 -27.39
C GLY A 183 12.65 -20.90 -26.44
N ALA A 184 13.88 -21.16 -26.88
CA ALA A 184 15.07 -20.89 -26.08
C ALA A 184 15.18 -19.41 -25.69
N ALA A 185 15.60 -19.16 -24.45
CA ALA A 185 15.73 -17.83 -23.89
C ALA A 185 16.61 -16.93 -24.77
N GLN A 186 16.09 -15.76 -25.16
CA GLN A 186 16.88 -14.72 -25.82
C GLN A 186 16.83 -13.45 -24.97
N LEU A 187 17.55 -13.52 -23.85
CA LEU A 187 17.51 -12.52 -22.78
C LEU A 187 18.47 -11.36 -23.06
N GLU A 188 17.96 -10.14 -22.92
CA GLU A 188 18.73 -8.90 -23.02
C GLU A 188 18.32 -7.94 -21.90
N ALA A 189 19.31 -7.34 -21.24
CA ALA A 189 19.10 -6.23 -20.33
C ALA A 189 19.49 -4.92 -21.03
N LEU A 190 18.67 -3.87 -20.86
CA LEU A 190 18.94 -2.54 -21.39
C LEU A 190 18.91 -1.51 -20.26
N ILE A 191 19.73 -0.47 -20.36
CA ILE A 191 19.67 0.74 -19.53
C ILE A 191 19.38 1.93 -20.44
N ASP A 192 18.30 2.65 -20.18
CA ASP A 192 17.88 3.80 -20.97
C ASP A 192 17.86 3.51 -22.50
N GLY A 193 17.43 2.29 -22.87
CA GLY A 193 17.36 1.80 -24.25
C GLY A 193 18.67 1.24 -24.84
N VAL A 194 19.77 1.27 -24.10
CA VAL A 194 21.09 0.76 -24.55
C VAL A 194 21.37 -0.60 -23.94
N SER A 195 21.75 -1.57 -24.77
CA SER A 195 22.09 -2.94 -24.35
C SER A 195 23.23 -2.97 -23.32
N LEU A 196 23.04 -3.72 -22.24
CA LEU A 196 24.00 -3.89 -21.17
C LEU A 196 24.86 -5.15 -21.38
N ARG A 197 26.16 -5.01 -21.15
CA ARG A 197 27.03 -6.17 -20.96
C ARG A 197 26.89 -6.68 -19.53
N LEU A 198 26.47 -7.93 -19.38
CA LEU A 198 26.27 -8.59 -18.08
C LEU A 198 27.52 -9.40 -17.66
N PRO A 199 27.79 -9.55 -16.34
CA PRO A 199 27.07 -8.93 -15.23
C PRO A 199 27.30 -7.41 -15.17
N PHE A 200 26.28 -6.67 -14.76
CA PHE A 200 26.30 -5.21 -14.65
C PHE A 200 26.16 -4.79 -13.19
N THR A 201 26.89 -3.76 -12.76
CA THR A 201 26.72 -3.16 -11.44
C THR A 201 27.03 -1.67 -11.49
N ARG A 202 26.09 -0.82 -11.04
CA ARG A 202 26.27 0.63 -10.96
C ARG A 202 25.27 1.22 -9.96
N HIS A 203 25.72 2.14 -9.11
CA HIS A 203 24.86 2.91 -8.19
C HIS A 203 23.91 2.05 -7.33
N GLY A 204 24.39 0.90 -6.85
CA GLY A 204 23.61 -0.03 -6.04
C GLY A 204 22.63 -0.92 -6.81
N VAL A 205 22.55 -0.76 -8.14
CA VAL A 205 21.81 -1.66 -9.05
C VAL A 205 22.76 -2.70 -9.61
N LYS A 206 22.35 -3.96 -9.57
CA LYS A 206 23.09 -5.10 -10.14
C LYS A 206 22.18 -5.90 -11.05
N VAL A 207 22.69 -6.35 -12.20
CA VAL A 207 21.96 -7.22 -13.13
C VAL A 207 22.83 -8.41 -13.50
N MET A 208 22.28 -9.61 -13.40
CA MET A 208 22.94 -10.87 -13.72
C MET A 208 22.07 -11.70 -14.67
N ASN A 209 22.70 -12.59 -15.42
CA ASN A 209 22.02 -13.58 -16.26
C ASN A 209 22.40 -14.99 -15.79
N SER A 210 21.41 -15.80 -15.44
CA SER A 210 21.57 -17.20 -15.02
C SER A 210 21.42 -18.20 -16.18
N GLY A 211 21.24 -17.73 -17.40
CA GLY A 211 20.99 -18.50 -18.62
C GLY A 211 19.52 -18.49 -19.00
N ILE A 212 18.64 -18.93 -18.08
CA ILE A 212 17.18 -19.00 -18.30
C ILE A 212 16.43 -17.79 -17.75
N ASN A 213 17.03 -17.07 -16.80
CA ASN A 213 16.46 -15.89 -16.16
C ASN A 213 17.52 -14.79 -16.01
N MET A 214 17.07 -13.54 -15.96
CA MET A 214 17.84 -12.40 -15.48
C MET A 214 17.39 -12.05 -14.07
N VAL A 215 18.34 -11.61 -13.24
CA VAL A 215 18.09 -11.17 -11.86
C VAL A 215 18.64 -9.76 -11.72
N MET A 216 17.77 -8.83 -11.35
CA MET A 216 18.09 -7.45 -11.01
C MET A 216 17.93 -7.24 -9.50
N GLU A 217 18.92 -6.62 -8.87
CA GLU A 217 18.93 -6.31 -7.44
C GLU A 217 19.12 -4.80 -7.23
N ILE A 218 18.42 -4.22 -6.26
CA ILE A 218 18.68 -2.88 -5.73
C ILE A 218 19.14 -3.03 -4.28
N ALA A 219 20.46 -3.09 -4.07
CA ALA A 219 21.05 -3.53 -2.81
C ALA A 219 20.59 -2.71 -1.58
N HIS A 220 20.46 -1.39 -1.72
CA HIS A 220 20.06 -0.51 -0.63
C HIS A 220 18.61 -0.68 -0.19
N LEU A 221 17.74 -1.18 -1.07
CA LEU A 221 16.34 -1.44 -0.79
C LEU A 221 16.05 -2.95 -0.67
N GLN A 222 17.09 -3.79 -0.84
CA GLN A 222 17.02 -5.25 -0.90
C GLN A 222 15.92 -5.79 -1.85
N VAL A 223 15.61 -5.02 -2.90
CA VAL A 223 14.65 -5.43 -3.94
C VAL A 223 15.31 -6.44 -4.85
N VAL A 224 14.59 -7.50 -5.20
CA VAL A 224 15.01 -8.50 -6.18
C VAL A 224 13.92 -8.68 -7.23
N VAL A 225 14.27 -8.48 -8.50
CA VAL A 225 13.39 -8.69 -9.65
C VAL A 225 14.00 -9.78 -10.53
N THR A 226 13.27 -10.87 -10.72
CA THR A 226 13.65 -11.96 -11.62
C THR A 226 12.74 -11.97 -12.83
N PHE A 227 13.30 -12.11 -14.03
CA PHE A 227 12.53 -12.21 -15.27
C PHE A 227 13.21 -13.14 -16.28
N GLY A 228 12.46 -14.00 -16.94
CA GLY A 228 12.96 -14.83 -18.03
C GLY A 228 11.94 -15.84 -18.54
N VAL A 229 12.41 -17.03 -18.90
CA VAL A 229 11.56 -18.07 -19.53
C VAL A 229 10.49 -18.59 -18.56
N THR A 230 10.78 -18.58 -17.26
CA THR A 230 9.85 -19.09 -16.24
C THR A 230 8.80 -18.06 -15.81
N GLY A 231 8.78 -16.86 -16.42
CA GLY A 231 7.95 -15.75 -16.00
C GLY A 231 8.73 -14.71 -15.19
N PHE A 232 8.09 -14.09 -14.20
CA PHE A 232 8.69 -13.08 -13.34
C PHE A 232 8.42 -13.31 -11.86
N SER A 233 9.29 -12.74 -11.02
CA SER A 233 9.09 -12.61 -9.58
C SER A 233 9.65 -11.28 -9.10
N VAL A 234 8.89 -10.57 -8.27
CA VAL A 234 9.26 -9.30 -7.64
C VAL A 234 9.21 -9.49 -6.13
N ASN A 235 10.35 -9.38 -5.47
CA ASN A 235 10.47 -9.44 -4.02
C ASN A 235 10.79 -8.04 -3.46
N LEU A 236 9.93 -7.57 -2.56
CA LEU A 236 10.00 -6.28 -1.90
C LEU A 236 10.01 -6.46 -0.37
N PRO A 237 11.02 -5.92 0.33
CA PRO A 237 11.01 -5.92 1.78
C PRO A 237 9.90 -5.03 2.35
N TRP A 238 9.21 -5.53 3.37
CA TRP A 238 8.12 -4.80 4.02
C TRP A 238 8.61 -3.46 4.61
N GLN A 239 9.86 -3.41 5.09
CA GLN A 239 10.48 -2.21 5.65
C GLN A 239 10.40 -0.98 4.74
N HIS A 240 10.48 -1.18 3.42
CA HIS A 240 10.51 -0.09 2.45
C HIS A 240 9.15 0.12 1.76
N PHE A 241 8.42 -0.97 1.53
CA PHE A 241 7.24 -0.96 0.66
C PHE A 241 5.92 -1.34 1.36
N GLY A 242 5.97 -1.69 2.65
CA GLY A 242 4.80 -2.04 3.44
C GLY A 242 3.74 -0.94 3.38
N ASN A 243 2.51 -1.35 3.03
CA ASN A 243 1.35 -0.46 2.86
C ASN A 243 1.58 0.70 1.87
N ASN A 244 2.49 0.55 0.91
CA ASN A 244 2.87 1.63 -0.02
C ASN A 244 2.94 1.17 -1.48
N THR A 245 2.31 0.07 -1.87
CA THR A 245 2.33 -0.44 -3.26
C THR A 245 0.94 -0.44 -3.87
N GLN A 246 0.87 -0.21 -5.18
CA GLN A 246 -0.35 -0.35 -5.98
C GLN A 246 0.00 -0.83 -7.40
N GLY A 247 -0.97 -1.37 -8.14
CA GLY A 247 -0.78 -1.92 -9.48
C GLY A 247 -1.25 -3.37 -9.57
N HIS A 248 -0.85 -4.08 -10.62
CA HIS A 248 -1.20 -5.50 -10.81
C HIS A 248 -0.77 -6.41 -9.66
N CYS A 249 0.35 -6.12 -9.00
CA CYS A 249 0.81 -6.88 -7.84
C CYS A 249 0.07 -6.57 -6.52
N GLY A 250 -0.91 -5.65 -6.52
CA GLY A 250 -1.70 -5.30 -5.35
C GLY A 250 -0.94 -4.55 -4.25
N THR A 251 -1.45 -4.66 -3.03
CA THR A 251 -0.92 -4.02 -1.83
C THR A 251 0.07 -4.92 -1.11
N CYS A 252 1.04 -4.32 -0.43
CA CYS A 252 2.01 -5.02 0.42
C CYS A 252 1.55 -4.88 1.88
N SER A 253 0.38 -5.43 2.22
CA SER A 253 -0.31 -5.20 3.50
C SER A 253 -0.58 -6.48 4.29
N ASN A 254 -0.22 -7.65 3.74
CA ASN A 254 -0.58 -8.97 4.26
C ASN A 254 -2.10 -9.19 4.33
N ASN A 255 -2.84 -8.63 3.37
CA ASN A 255 -4.28 -8.73 3.27
C ASN A 255 -4.70 -8.84 1.80
N GLN A 256 -5.36 -9.94 1.43
CA GLN A 256 -5.79 -10.15 0.04
C GLN A 256 -7.02 -9.31 -0.35
N ALA A 257 -7.75 -8.75 0.62
CA ALA A 257 -9.00 -8.05 0.35
C ALA A 257 -8.81 -6.62 -0.24
N ASP A 258 -7.61 -6.03 -0.11
CA ASP A 258 -7.26 -4.71 -0.65
C ASP A 258 -6.35 -4.78 -1.90
N ASP A 259 -6.08 -5.98 -2.41
CA ASP A 259 -5.18 -6.16 -3.57
C ASP A 259 -5.75 -5.61 -4.88
N CYS A 260 -7.06 -5.73 -5.10
CA CYS A 260 -7.69 -5.39 -6.37
C CYS A 260 -8.09 -3.90 -6.42
N MET A 261 -7.11 -3.00 -6.29
CA MET A 261 -7.29 -1.56 -6.21
C MET A 261 -7.07 -0.85 -7.56
N LEU A 262 -8.07 -0.08 -8.00
CA LEU A 262 -7.98 0.78 -9.19
C LEU A 262 -7.08 2.01 -8.94
N PRO A 263 -6.56 2.65 -10.01
CA PRO A 263 -5.97 3.97 -9.87
C PRO A 263 -6.95 4.94 -9.23
N GLY A 264 -6.54 5.59 -8.14
CA GLY A 264 -7.40 6.48 -7.34
C GLY A 264 -7.97 5.82 -6.08
N GLY A 265 -7.69 4.54 -5.83
CA GLY A 265 -7.90 3.90 -4.52
C GLY A 265 -9.21 3.13 -4.37
N GLN A 266 -10.04 3.05 -5.41
CA GLN A 266 -11.28 2.27 -5.35
C GLN A 266 -10.98 0.77 -5.47
N LEU A 267 -11.48 -0.02 -4.52
CA LEU A 267 -11.42 -1.49 -4.56
C LEU A 267 -12.51 -2.07 -5.45
N VAL A 268 -12.16 -3.10 -6.21
CA VAL A 268 -13.08 -3.92 -7.01
C VAL A 268 -12.93 -5.39 -6.63
N GLU A 269 -13.96 -6.20 -6.89
CA GLU A 269 -13.96 -7.62 -6.47
C GLU A 269 -13.00 -8.50 -7.29
N ASN A 270 -12.67 -8.11 -8.52
CA ASN A 270 -11.90 -8.93 -9.45
C ASN A 270 -10.63 -8.20 -9.92
N CYS A 271 -9.48 -8.77 -9.59
CA CYS A 271 -8.17 -8.23 -9.98
C CYS A 271 -7.93 -8.26 -11.50
N ALA A 272 -8.56 -9.17 -12.25
CA ALA A 272 -8.53 -9.13 -13.72
C ALA A 272 -9.22 -7.87 -14.27
N VAL A 273 -10.34 -7.45 -13.64
CA VAL A 273 -11.01 -6.19 -13.98
C VAL A 273 -10.16 -5.00 -13.56
N MET A 274 -9.54 -5.05 -12.37
CA MET A 274 -8.60 -4.01 -11.94
C MET A 274 -7.45 -3.81 -12.94
N ALA A 275 -6.89 -4.91 -13.44
CA ALA A 275 -5.72 -4.91 -14.30
C ALA A 275 -5.90 -4.09 -15.60
N ASP A 276 -7.11 -4.06 -16.16
CA ASP A 276 -7.47 -3.25 -17.35
C ASP A 276 -7.24 -1.73 -17.15
N TYR A 277 -7.27 -1.25 -15.89
CA TYR A 277 -7.17 0.18 -15.58
C TYR A 277 -5.75 0.64 -15.27
N TRP A 278 -4.76 -0.24 -15.36
CA TRP A 278 -3.36 0.05 -15.06
C TRP A 278 -2.44 0.16 -16.29
N PRO A 279 -2.82 0.71 -17.46
CA PRO A 279 -1.86 0.89 -18.55
C PRO A 279 -0.78 1.90 -18.17
N ALA A 280 0.44 1.69 -18.66
CA ALA A 280 1.52 2.64 -18.51
C ALA A 280 1.22 3.92 -19.29
N LYS A 281 1.24 5.09 -18.63
CA LYS A 281 0.94 6.40 -19.23
C LYS A 281 2.20 7.21 -19.55
N ASP A 282 3.29 6.86 -18.90
CA ASP A 282 4.59 7.52 -18.87
C ASP A 282 5.63 6.84 -19.78
N LEU A 283 5.27 5.71 -20.38
CA LEU A 283 6.06 5.05 -21.43
C LEU A 283 5.44 5.37 -22.80
N TYR A 284 6.29 5.60 -23.81
CA TYR A 284 5.83 5.82 -25.19
C TYR A 284 5.22 4.53 -25.74
N GLN A 285 3.89 4.47 -25.86
CA GLN A 285 3.17 3.33 -26.44
C GLN A 285 2.01 3.76 -27.34
N PRO A 286 1.67 2.96 -28.37
CA PRO A 286 0.40 3.11 -29.07
C PRO A 286 -0.78 2.89 -28.10
N GLU A 287 -1.92 3.51 -28.41
CA GLU A 287 -3.10 3.60 -27.54
C GLU A 287 -3.52 2.25 -26.94
N CYS A 288 -3.25 2.04 -25.66
CA CYS A 288 -3.80 0.92 -24.90
C CYS A 288 -5.26 1.19 -24.57
N HIS A 289 -6.14 0.23 -24.83
CA HIS A 289 -7.56 0.36 -24.54
C HIS A 289 -7.81 0.33 -23.03
N VAL A 290 -8.51 1.34 -22.52
CA VAL A 290 -9.05 1.35 -21.15
C VAL A 290 -10.56 1.35 -21.26
N PRO A 291 -11.28 0.47 -20.52
CA PRO A 291 -12.73 0.47 -20.53
C PRO A 291 -13.32 1.85 -20.16
N PRO A 292 -14.35 2.33 -20.88
CA PRO A 292 -14.94 3.63 -20.64
C PRO A 292 -15.85 3.61 -19.39
N GLY A 293 -15.28 3.89 -18.22
CA GLY A 293 -16.00 4.03 -16.96
C GLY A 293 -15.44 3.13 -15.87
N ILE A 294 -15.69 3.48 -14.61
CA ILE A 294 -15.27 2.65 -13.46
C ILE A 294 -16.23 1.44 -13.37
N PRO A 295 -15.73 0.22 -13.07
CA PRO A 295 -16.59 -0.92 -12.82
C PRO A 295 -17.57 -0.61 -11.68
N THR A 296 -18.86 -0.65 -11.97
CA THR A 296 -19.88 -0.79 -10.93
C THR A 296 -19.87 -2.24 -10.43
N ASN A 297 -20.05 -2.47 -9.13
CA ASN A 297 -20.20 -3.81 -8.50
C ASN A 297 -21.48 -4.54 -8.96
N SER A 298 -21.67 -4.66 -10.26
CA SER A 298 -22.68 -5.50 -10.88
C SER A 298 -22.05 -6.86 -11.14
N PRO A 299 -22.76 -7.96 -10.88
CA PRO A 299 -22.25 -9.29 -11.17
C PRO A 299 -21.85 -9.37 -12.64
N LEU A 300 -20.60 -9.75 -12.91
CA LEU A 300 -20.15 -10.03 -14.27
C LEU A 300 -21.03 -11.17 -14.84
N PRO A 301 -21.53 -11.07 -16.09
CA PRO A 301 -22.20 -12.19 -16.72
C PRO A 301 -21.28 -13.41 -16.72
N GLU A 302 -21.85 -14.60 -16.47
CA GLU A 302 -21.10 -15.85 -16.46
C GLU A 302 -20.24 -15.98 -17.72
N PRO A 303 -18.98 -16.47 -17.59
CA PRO A 303 -18.14 -16.71 -18.75
C PRO A 303 -18.90 -17.60 -19.72
N THR A 304 -19.10 -17.11 -20.94
CA THR A 304 -19.74 -17.88 -21.99
C THR A 304 -18.78 -19.00 -22.34
N GLN A 305 -18.99 -20.19 -21.76
CA GLN A 305 -18.31 -21.39 -22.20
C GLN A 305 -18.66 -21.56 -23.68
N LYS A 306 -17.70 -21.27 -24.58
CA LYS A 306 -17.81 -21.78 -25.94
C LYS A 306 -17.92 -23.30 -25.81
N PRO A 307 -19.01 -23.93 -26.30
CA PRO A 307 -19.15 -25.37 -26.19
C PRO A 307 -17.94 -26.03 -26.84
N CYS A 308 -17.26 -26.88 -26.09
CA CYS A 308 -16.21 -27.74 -26.64
C CYS A 308 -16.79 -28.47 -27.85
N LYS A 309 -16.17 -28.29 -29.03
CA LYS A 309 -16.57 -29.05 -30.22
C LYS A 309 -16.34 -30.54 -29.92
N PRO A 310 -17.36 -31.40 -30.08
CA PRO A 310 -17.27 -32.81 -29.69
C PRO A 310 -16.33 -33.66 -30.56
N ASP A 311 -15.67 -33.08 -31.57
CA ASP A 311 -14.86 -33.82 -32.54
C ASP A 311 -13.34 -33.64 -32.38
N SER A 312 -12.83 -33.12 -31.26
CA SER A 312 -11.39 -33.20 -31.03
C SER A 312 -11.03 -34.61 -30.54
N SER A 313 -10.40 -35.40 -31.41
CA SER A 313 -9.83 -36.75 -31.15
C SER A 313 -8.77 -36.81 -30.04
N VAL A 314 -8.67 -35.77 -29.21
CA VAL A 314 -7.73 -35.62 -28.10
C VAL A 314 -8.16 -36.46 -26.89
N CYS A 315 -9.47 -36.64 -26.67
CA CYS A 315 -9.99 -37.46 -25.57
C CYS A 315 -9.77 -38.98 -25.78
N ASP A 316 -9.64 -39.44 -27.03
CA ASP A 316 -9.38 -40.84 -27.33
C ASP A 316 -7.91 -41.22 -27.12
N LEU A 317 -7.00 -40.25 -27.17
CA LEU A 317 -5.57 -40.46 -26.88
C LEU A 317 -5.28 -40.71 -25.40
N LEU A 318 -6.22 -40.42 -24.50
CA LEU A 318 -6.10 -40.65 -23.06
C LEU A 318 -6.62 -42.02 -22.62
N LYS A 319 -7.25 -42.79 -23.51
CA LYS A 319 -7.79 -44.12 -23.20
C LYS A 319 -6.85 -45.29 -23.52
N ASP A 320 -5.68 -45.02 -24.12
CA ASP A 320 -4.69 -46.03 -24.51
C ASP A 320 -3.47 -46.12 -23.57
N ARG A 321 -3.67 -45.94 -22.26
CA ARG A 321 -2.65 -46.31 -21.25
C ARG A 321 -3.23 -47.05 -20.06
#